data_AF-A0A149UW81-F1
#
_entry.id   AF-A0A149UW81-F1
#
_cell.length_a   1.000
_cell.length_b   1.000
_cell.length_c   1.000
_cell.angle_alpha   90.00
_cell.angle_beta   90.00
_cell.angle_gamma   90.00
#
_symmetry.space_group_name_H-M   'P 1'
#
loop_
_entity.id
_entity.type
_entity.pdbx_description
1 polymer ?
#
loop_
_entity_poly.entity_id
_entity_poly.type
_entity_poly.pdbx_seq_one_letter_code
_entity_poly.pdbx_strand_id
1 'polypeptide(L)'
;MTIRTNPSLGIGLDTVIPADGSWLDVAGTVSPQYGDVSFDEDGYKRVWVTSAAALTAGAKIAIDDNGNATLSDSGAYTAPLAVPAGGSFWSRAAAI
;
A
#
# COMPACT_ATOMS: atom_id res chain seq x y z
N MET A 1 -13.02 -11.10 -6.94
CA MET A 1 -11.68 -10.59 -6.64
C MET A 1 -11.01 -10.23 -7.96
N THR A 2 -10.97 -8.96 -8.34
CA THR A 2 -10.35 -8.52 -9.60
C THR A 2 -8.86 -8.30 -9.35
N ILE A 3 -8.01 -9.08 -10.01
CA ILE A 3 -6.56 -8.91 -9.93
C ILE A 3 -6.17 -7.82 -10.94
N ARG A 4 -5.89 -6.60 -10.47
CA ARG A 4 -5.34 -5.53 -11.33
C ARG A 4 -3.81 -5.66 -11.36
N THR A 5 -3.30 -6.52 -12.24
CA THR A 5 -1.86 -6.79 -12.42
C THR A 5 -1.10 -5.71 -13.17
N ASN A 6 -1.71 -4.57 -13.51
CA ASN A 6 -1.07 -3.56 -14.34
C ASN A 6 -1.12 -2.17 -13.69
N PRO A 7 0.01 -1.61 -13.23
CA PRO A 7 0.11 -0.23 -12.75
C PRO A 7 -0.04 0.82 -13.87
N SER A 8 -0.38 0.44 -15.11
CA SER A 8 -0.44 1.36 -16.26
C SER A 8 -1.49 2.50 -16.18
N LEU A 9 -2.22 2.68 -15.07
CA LEU A 9 -3.21 3.76 -14.89
C LEU A 9 -3.27 4.32 -13.45
N GLY A 10 -2.16 4.32 -12.68
CA GLY A 10 -2.21 4.80 -11.29
C GLY A 10 -0.86 5.11 -10.61
N ILE A 11 -0.85 4.97 -9.29
CA ILE A 11 0.24 5.43 -8.41
C ILE A 11 1.42 4.44 -8.36
N GLY A 12 2.65 4.96 -8.32
CA GLY A 12 3.85 4.12 -8.26
C GLY A 12 3.93 3.28 -6.98
N LEU A 13 4.57 2.11 -7.05
CA LEU A 13 4.73 1.19 -5.92
C LEU A 13 5.51 1.79 -4.75
N ASP A 14 6.33 2.80 -5.02
CA ASP A 14 7.11 3.52 -4.02
C ASP A 14 6.50 4.89 -3.68
N THR A 15 5.22 5.09 -4.01
CA THR A 15 4.51 6.33 -3.67
C THR A 15 3.80 6.20 -2.33
N VAL A 16 3.99 7.19 -1.48
CA VAL A 16 3.25 7.40 -0.24
C VAL A 16 2.36 8.63 -0.40
N ILE A 17 1.05 8.45 -0.21
CA ILE A 17 0.09 9.56 -0.17
C ILE A 17 -0.14 9.93 1.29
N PRO A 18 0.11 11.18 1.72
CA PRO A 18 -0.23 11.62 3.07
C PRO A 18 -1.75 11.75 3.27
N ALA A 19 -2.21 11.89 4.52
CA ALA A 19 -3.64 11.92 4.85
C ALA A 19 -4.43 13.07 4.22
N ASP A 20 -3.74 14.14 3.83
CA ASP A 20 -4.25 15.32 3.12
C ASP A 20 -4.16 15.19 1.59
N GLY A 21 -3.58 14.10 1.08
CA GLY A 21 -3.31 13.91 -0.34
C GLY A 21 -4.59 13.67 -1.14
N SER A 22 -4.94 14.66 -1.97
CA SER A 22 -6.01 14.59 -2.97
C SER A 22 -6.00 13.25 -3.72
N TRP A 23 -7.15 12.58 -3.69
CA TRP A 23 -7.46 11.43 -4.53
C TRP A 23 -7.22 11.77 -6.00
N LEU A 24 -6.39 10.98 -6.68
CA LEU A 24 -6.03 11.18 -8.09
C LEU A 24 -7.12 10.65 -9.04
N ASP A 25 -8.39 10.90 -8.75
CA ASP A 25 -9.47 10.64 -9.70
C ASP A 25 -9.45 11.72 -10.79
N VAL A 26 -8.47 11.59 -11.68
CA VAL A 26 -8.32 12.42 -12.87
C VAL A 26 -8.81 11.59 -14.03
N ALA A 27 -9.58 12.18 -14.95
CA ALA A 27 -10.18 11.48 -16.08
C ALA A 27 -9.17 10.55 -16.78
N GLY A 28 -9.43 9.23 -16.72
CA GLY A 28 -8.58 8.18 -17.29
C GLY A 28 -7.63 7.47 -16.32
N THR A 29 -7.50 7.93 -15.07
CA THR A 29 -6.68 7.32 -14.02
C THR A 29 -7.58 6.83 -12.90
N VAL A 30 -7.62 5.52 -12.65
CA VAL A 30 -8.45 4.97 -11.58
C VAL A 30 -7.58 4.77 -10.35
N SER A 31 -7.95 5.39 -9.24
CA SER A 31 -7.25 5.22 -7.96
C SER A 31 -7.29 3.75 -7.49
N PRO A 32 -6.21 3.24 -6.87
CA PRO A 32 -6.24 1.94 -6.23
C PRO A 32 -7.24 1.96 -5.07
N GLN A 33 -7.94 0.86 -4.89
CA GLN A 33 -8.79 0.61 -3.73
C GLN A 33 -7.97 -0.05 -2.63
N TYR A 34 -8.28 0.21 -1.36
CA TYR A 34 -7.61 -0.48 -0.27
C TYR A 34 -7.83 -1.99 -0.38
N GLY A 35 -6.75 -2.76 -0.24
CA GLY A 35 -6.73 -4.19 -0.53
C GLY A 35 -6.40 -4.54 -1.98
N ASP A 36 -6.29 -3.57 -2.90
CA ASP A 36 -5.80 -3.84 -4.26
C ASP A 36 -4.40 -4.44 -4.20
N VAL A 37 -4.16 -5.41 -5.08
CA VAL A 37 -2.92 -6.17 -5.14
C VAL A 37 -2.17 -5.84 -6.41
N SER A 38 -0.88 -5.57 -6.27
CA SER A 38 0.09 -5.44 -7.37
C SER A 38 1.30 -6.33 -7.09
N PHE A 39 2.21 -6.46 -8.06
CA PHE A 39 3.47 -7.17 -7.92
C PHE A 39 4.61 -6.25 -8.37
N ASP A 40 5.73 -6.25 -7.65
CA ASP A 40 6.94 -5.55 -8.09
C ASP A 40 7.78 -6.41 -9.06
N GLU A 41 8.82 -5.79 -9.62
CA GLU A 41 9.73 -6.44 -10.58
C GLU A 41 10.50 -7.62 -9.97
N ASP A 42 10.68 -7.61 -8.65
CA ASP A 42 11.31 -8.68 -7.87
C ASP A 42 10.32 -9.82 -7.52
N GLY A 43 9.05 -9.71 -7.92
CA GLY A 43 8.02 -10.74 -7.70
C GLY A 43 7.33 -10.69 -6.34
N TYR A 44 7.55 -9.65 -5.53
CA TYR A 44 6.86 -9.50 -4.25
C TYR A 44 5.44 -8.97 -4.45
N LYS A 45 4.50 -9.58 -3.73
CA LYS A 45 3.13 -9.07 -3.63
C LYS A 45 3.13 -7.73 -2.90
N ARG A 46 2.52 -6.73 -3.53
CA ARG A 46 2.23 -5.41 -2.96
C ARG A 46 0.74 -5.27 -2.69
N VAL A 47 0.36 -4.67 -1.56
CA VAL A 47 -1.06 -4.41 -1.23
C VAL A 47 -1.24 -2.94 -0.89
N TRP A 48 -2.20 -2.30 -1.53
CA TRP A 48 -2.53 -0.90 -1.26
C TRP A 48 -3.28 -0.78 0.07
N VAL A 49 -2.75 0.01 0.99
CA VAL A 49 -3.25 0.12 2.36
C VAL A 49 -3.16 1.55 2.88
N THR A 50 -3.90 1.83 3.95
CA THR A 50 -3.77 3.05 4.73
C THR A 50 -3.31 2.72 6.15
N SER A 51 -2.57 3.60 6.81
CA SER A 51 -2.25 3.44 8.24
C SER A 51 -2.69 4.65 9.03
N ALA A 52 -3.43 4.44 10.12
CA ALA A 52 -3.81 5.50 11.04
C ALA A 52 -2.62 6.04 11.87
N ALA A 53 -1.56 5.24 12.01
CA ALA A 53 -0.35 5.60 12.75
C ALA A 53 0.81 5.89 11.78
N ALA A 54 1.80 6.66 12.25
CA ALA A 54 3.03 6.83 11.49
C ALA A 54 3.84 5.53 11.50
N LEU A 55 4.39 5.17 10.34
CA LEU A 55 5.23 3.98 10.15
C LEU A 55 6.63 4.41 9.74
N THR A 56 7.64 3.73 10.27
CA THR A 56 9.01 3.85 9.77
C THR A 56 9.21 2.95 8.55
N ALA A 57 10.16 3.33 7.68
CA ALA A 57 10.56 2.42 6.60
C ALA A 57 11.04 1.07 7.17
N GLY A 58 10.61 -0.02 6.55
CA GLY A 58 10.87 -1.40 7.00
C GLY A 58 9.97 -1.88 8.14
N ALA A 59 9.04 -1.06 8.66
CA ALA A 59 8.16 -1.48 9.74
C ALA A 59 7.30 -2.68 9.32
N LYS A 60 7.20 -3.69 10.20
CA LYS A 60 6.30 -4.83 10.00
C LYS A 60 4.87 -4.46 10.35
N ILE A 61 3.93 -4.88 9.52
CA ILE A 61 2.52 -4.53 9.64
C ILE A 61 1.61 -5.73 9.40
N ALA A 62 0.48 -5.72 10.09
CA ALA A 62 -0.68 -6.52 9.77
C ALA A 62 -1.67 -5.67 8.97
N ILE A 63 -2.37 -6.29 8.03
CA ILE A 63 -3.38 -5.65 7.19
C ILE A 63 -4.71 -6.33 7.48
N ASP A 64 -5.75 -5.55 7.82
CA ASP A 64 -7.10 -6.07 8.01
C ASP A 64 -7.88 -6.19 6.68
N ASP A 65 -9.10 -6.74 6.75
CA ASP A 65 -9.96 -6.93 5.57
C ASP A 65 -10.41 -5.61 4.90
N ASN A 66 -10.26 -4.49 5.60
CA ASN A 66 -10.56 -3.15 5.07
C ASN A 66 -9.33 -2.47 4.46
N GLY A 67 -8.16 -3.12 4.49
CA GLY A 67 -6.90 -2.57 4.01
C GLY A 67 -6.26 -1.56 4.97
N ASN A 68 -6.58 -1.61 6.27
CA ASN A 68 -5.89 -0.84 7.29
C ASN A 68 -4.63 -1.58 7.75
N ALA A 69 -3.50 -0.89 7.65
CA ALA A 69 -2.20 -1.31 8.14
C ALA A 69 -1.99 -0.89 9.60
N THR A 70 -1.66 -1.85 10.45
CA THR A 70 -1.28 -1.64 11.85
C THR A 70 0.09 -2.23 12.12
N LEU A 71 0.89 -1.56 12.96
CA LEU A 71 2.18 -2.09 13.39
C LEU A 71 2.00 -3.44 14.06
N SER A 72 2.80 -4.41 13.63
CA SER A 72 2.79 -5.76 14.18
C SER A 72 4.13 -6.43 13.97
N ASP A 73 4.82 -6.81 15.05
CA ASP A 73 6.11 -7.50 14.97
C ASP A 73 6.03 -8.87 14.28
N SER A 74 4.84 -9.47 14.27
CA SER A 74 4.50 -10.72 13.58
C SER A 74 3.76 -10.49 12.26
N GLY A 75 3.72 -9.25 11.76
CA GLY A 75 3.05 -8.89 10.52
C GLY A 75 3.67 -9.57 9.30
N ALA A 76 2.83 -10.04 8.38
CA ALA A 76 3.26 -10.66 7.12
C ALA A 76 3.66 -9.64 6.04
N TYR A 77 3.47 -8.36 6.32
CA TYR A 77 3.73 -7.25 5.40
C TYR A 77 4.70 -6.27 6.02
N THR A 78 5.31 -5.44 5.17
CA THR A 78 6.23 -4.38 5.56
C THR A 78 5.86 -3.08 4.87
N ALA A 79 6.09 -1.96 5.55
CA ALA A 79 6.08 -0.63 4.94
C ALA A 79 7.44 -0.37 4.27
N PRO A 80 7.54 -0.33 2.94
CA PRO A 80 8.83 -0.14 2.26
C PRO A 80 9.43 1.25 2.51
N LEU A 81 8.59 2.24 2.78
CA LEU A 81 8.95 3.64 3.00
C LEU A 81 8.35 4.14 4.33
N ALA A 82 8.83 5.29 4.79
CA ALA A 82 8.22 5.97 5.93
C ALA A 82 6.84 6.51 5.53
N VAL A 83 5.84 6.29 6.38
CA VAL A 83 4.44 6.66 6.13
C VAL A 83 3.98 7.58 7.26
N PRO A 84 3.43 8.77 6.96
CA PRO A 84 2.83 9.62 7.97
C PRO A 84 1.51 9.01 8.48
N ALA A 85 1.04 9.46 9.64
CA ALA A 85 -0.27 9.05 10.16
C ALA A 85 -1.38 9.44 9.17
N GLY A 86 -2.29 8.49 8.90
CA GLY A 86 -3.35 8.58 7.89
C GLY A 86 -2.85 8.39 6.44
N GLY A 87 -1.57 8.06 6.24
CA GLY A 87 -0.99 7.90 4.93
C GLY A 87 -1.37 6.59 4.25
N SER A 88 -1.42 6.60 2.91
CA SER A 88 -1.68 5.44 2.06
C SER A 88 -0.47 5.06 1.23
N PHE A 89 -0.21 3.76 1.07
CA PHE A 89 1.00 3.27 0.43
C PHE A 89 0.83 1.81 -0.03
N TRP A 90 1.77 1.35 -0.87
CA TRP A 90 1.90 -0.06 -1.23
C TRP A 90 2.76 -0.80 -0.20
N SER A 91 2.12 -1.58 0.66
CA SER A 91 2.82 -2.53 1.53
C SER A 91 3.52 -3.62 0.71
N ARG A 92 4.55 -4.25 1.27
CA ARG A 92 5.25 -5.39 0.65
C ARG A 92 5.09 -6.63 1.51
N ALA A 93 4.56 -7.70 0.93
CA ALA A 93 4.51 -9.01 1.58
C ALA A 93 5.92 -9.53 1.85
N ALA A 94 6.09 -10.29 2.94
CA ALA A 94 7.31 -11.06 3.14
C ALA A 94 7.55 -12.01 1.95
N ALA A 95 8.82 -12.28 1.63
CA ALA A 95 9.17 -13.31 0.65
C ALA A 95 8.52 -14.63 1.09
N ILE A 96 7.86 -15.32 0.17
CA ILE A 96 7.40 -16.70 0.38
C ILE A 96 8.54 -17.68 0.04
#